data_AF-A0A2S7P1J7-F1
#
_entry.id   AF-A0A2S7P1J7-F1
#
_cell.length_a   1.000
_cell.length_b   1.000
_cell.length_c   1.000
_cell.angle_alpha   90.00
_cell.angle_beta   90.00
_cell.angle_gamma   90.00
#
_symmetry.space_group_name_H-M   'P 1'
#
loop_
_entity.id
_entity.type
_entity.pdbx_description
1 polymer ?
#
loop_
_entity_poly.entity_id
_entity_poly.type
_entity_poly.pdbx_seq_one_letter_code
_entity_poly.pdbx_strand_id
1 'polypeptide(L)'
;MTGFSDVPLTVPSNAPTYWDTFEAKYVTRYLEEYVDSHIYDEKSLRSRIMFDHRVETAEKVDEKWSVCVKKSDGTKSTFRSLKLVVATGHTSIPNMPILPNEKEFNGQVFHHKDFGQASRSVLMEAGCKLITVLGGGKSAADMVYQSVKNGKSVNWVIRKSGEGPALLFPAPGHGRYKNSIESSATRYKACFSPSSFMPWLPSLPHQTSYGVDYMKKRVEDVDKHCREIVGYETREDALPSFKNLDFTTS
;
A
#
# COMPACT_ATOMS: atom_id res chain seq x y z
N MET A 1 5.98 -0.23 13.90
CA MET A 1 7.36 -0.27 13.34
C MET A 1 7.42 0.55 12.04
N THR A 2 7.12 1.85 12.11
CA THR A 2 7.00 2.69 10.90
C THR A 2 8.02 3.84 10.89
N GLY A 3 8.77 4.03 11.97
CA GLY A 3 9.87 4.99 12.04
C GLY A 3 11.20 4.39 11.57
N PHE A 4 12.15 5.26 11.25
CA PHE A 4 13.56 4.93 11.09
C PHE A 4 14.16 4.36 12.38
N SER A 5 15.25 3.61 12.25
CA SER A 5 15.85 2.84 13.35
C SER A 5 16.48 3.71 14.45
N ASP A 6 16.84 4.93 14.11
CA ASP A 6 17.51 5.93 14.96
C ASP A 6 16.54 6.86 15.67
N VAL A 7 15.39 7.16 15.06
CA VAL A 7 14.36 8.03 15.66
C VAL A 7 13.00 7.34 15.68
N PRO A 8 12.47 7.00 16.88
CA PRO A 8 11.17 6.33 16.98
C PRO A 8 10.04 7.25 16.54
N LEU A 9 9.07 6.70 15.80
CA LEU A 9 7.82 7.40 15.50
C LEU A 9 6.93 7.40 16.73
N THR A 10 6.55 8.58 17.20
CA THR A 10 5.61 8.76 18.31
C THR A 10 4.33 9.45 17.84
N VAL A 11 3.20 9.01 18.40
CA VAL A 11 1.89 9.63 18.18
C VAL A 11 1.40 10.28 19.46
N PRO A 12 0.62 11.37 19.40
CA PRO A 12 0.03 11.97 20.59
C PRO A 12 -0.78 10.95 21.40
N SER A 13 -0.77 11.05 22.72
CA SER A 13 -1.49 10.10 23.60
C SER A 13 -3.00 10.07 23.37
N ASN A 14 -3.57 11.18 22.88
CA ASN A 14 -4.98 11.32 22.53
C ASN A 14 -5.28 11.02 21.05
N ALA A 15 -4.31 10.54 20.27
CA ALA A 15 -4.52 10.21 18.87
C ALA A 15 -5.55 9.06 18.74
N PRO A 16 -6.50 9.16 17.80
CA PRO A 16 -7.38 8.04 17.51
C PRO A 16 -6.53 6.90 16.94
N THR A 17 -6.53 5.76 17.63
CA THR A 17 -5.83 4.56 17.19
C THR A 17 -6.80 3.39 17.07
N TYR A 18 -6.46 2.45 16.20
CA TYR A 18 -7.17 1.18 16.06
C TYR A 18 -6.14 0.05 16.15
N TRP A 19 -6.07 -0.65 17.28
CA TRP A 19 -5.01 -1.64 17.54
C TRP A 19 -3.60 -1.09 17.30
N ASP A 20 -3.28 0.08 17.85
CA ASP A 20 -1.97 0.74 17.68
C ASP A 20 -1.65 1.16 16.22
N THR A 21 -2.61 1.03 15.29
CA THR A 21 -2.57 1.69 13.99
C THR A 21 -3.12 3.11 14.10
N PHE A 22 -2.60 4.02 13.27
CA PHE A 22 -2.87 5.46 13.36
C PHE A 22 -2.95 6.09 11.97
N GLU A 23 -3.50 7.29 11.90
CA GLU A 23 -3.68 8.02 10.64
C GLU A 23 -2.34 8.40 9.96
N ALA A 24 -2.32 8.37 8.63
CA ALA A 24 -1.12 8.65 7.82
C ALA A 24 -0.51 10.05 8.06
N LYS A 25 -1.30 11.02 8.55
CA LYS A 25 -0.82 12.36 8.90
C LYS A 25 0.32 12.35 9.92
N TYR A 26 0.33 11.37 10.83
CA TYR A 26 1.40 11.25 11.82
C TYR A 26 2.72 10.78 11.20
N VAL A 27 2.66 9.92 10.17
CA VAL A 27 3.84 9.55 9.37
C VAL A 27 4.36 10.77 8.60
N THR A 28 3.45 11.57 8.03
CA THR A 28 3.84 12.79 7.30
C THR A 28 4.57 13.75 8.23
N ARG A 29 4.00 14.04 9.40
CA ARG A 29 4.66 14.88 10.42
C ARG A 29 6.01 14.32 10.84
N TYR A 30 6.09 13.02 11.12
CA TYR A 30 7.34 12.36 11.48
C TYR A 30 8.42 12.53 10.40
N LEU A 31 8.08 12.40 9.12
CA LEU A 31 9.05 12.57 8.02
C LEU A 31 9.49 14.03 7.86
N GLU A 32 8.58 15.00 8.01
CA GLU A 32 8.92 16.43 7.98
C GLU A 32 9.87 16.79 9.13
N GLU A 33 9.57 16.33 10.35
CA GLU A 33 10.45 16.51 11.52
C GLU A 33 11.80 15.80 11.33
N TYR A 34 11.81 14.61 10.72
CA TYR A 34 13.03 13.85 10.45
C TYR A 34 13.96 14.61 9.51
N VAL A 35 13.45 15.16 8.39
CA VAL A 35 14.31 15.87 7.43
C VAL A 35 14.85 17.20 7.97
N ASP A 36 14.18 17.81 8.95
CA ASP A 36 14.64 19.02 9.62
C ASP A 36 15.69 18.74 10.70
N SER A 37 15.47 17.69 11.50
CA SER A 37 16.31 17.36 12.66
C SER A 37 17.59 16.59 12.32
N HIS A 38 17.62 15.85 11.21
CA HIS A 38 18.79 15.02 10.86
C HIS A 38 19.85 15.83 10.14
N ILE A 39 20.98 16.02 10.83
CA ILE A 39 22.12 16.80 10.35
C ILE A 39 23.25 15.86 9.94
N TYR A 40 23.73 16.04 8.71
CA TYR A 40 24.95 15.43 8.21
C TYR A 40 25.86 16.54 7.70
N ASP A 41 27.13 16.54 8.10
CA ASP A 41 28.10 17.54 7.64
C ASP A 41 27.55 18.97 7.79
N GLU A 42 27.12 19.29 9.02
CA GLU A 42 26.54 20.57 9.46
C GLU A 42 25.26 21.01 8.73
N LYS A 43 24.70 20.18 7.84
CA LYS A 43 23.52 20.49 7.04
C LYS A 43 22.39 19.51 7.27
N SER A 44 21.18 20.03 7.47
CA SER A 44 19.98 19.19 7.56
C SER A 44 19.69 18.47 6.24
N LEU A 45 18.97 17.36 6.30
CA LEU A 45 18.49 16.70 5.09
C LEU A 45 17.60 17.63 4.26
N ARG A 46 16.74 18.44 4.88
CA ARG A 46 15.89 19.41 4.15
C ARG A 46 16.70 20.37 3.29
N SER A 47 17.83 20.88 3.80
CA SER A 47 18.70 21.79 3.05
C SER A 47 19.33 21.17 1.79
N ARG A 48 19.29 19.84 1.68
CA ARG A 48 19.82 19.06 0.55
C ARG A 48 18.75 18.73 -0.49
N ILE A 49 17.48 19.10 -0.25
CA ILE A 49 16.35 18.81 -1.13
C ILE A 49 16.05 20.04 -1.98
N MET A 50 15.98 19.83 -3.30
CA MET A 50 15.54 20.86 -4.26
C MET A 50 14.12 20.55 -4.73
N PHE A 51 13.14 21.28 -4.20
CA PHE A 51 11.76 21.23 -4.69
C PHE A 51 11.62 21.96 -6.02
N ASP A 52 10.55 21.67 -6.77
CA ASP A 52 10.33 22.21 -8.13
C ASP A 52 11.48 21.87 -9.12
N HIS A 53 12.07 20.68 -9.01
CA HIS A 53 13.09 20.18 -9.93
C HIS A 53 12.66 18.82 -10.50
N ARG A 54 11.85 18.82 -11.55
CA ARG A 54 11.43 17.58 -12.22
C ARG A 54 12.58 17.02 -13.03
N VAL A 55 13.06 15.83 -12.67
CA VAL A 55 14.03 15.09 -13.47
C VAL A 55 13.36 14.63 -14.78
N GLU A 56 13.92 15.03 -15.92
CA GLU A 56 13.45 14.62 -17.26
C GLU A 56 14.26 13.42 -17.78
N THR A 57 15.59 13.46 -17.64
CA THR A 57 16.48 12.39 -18.10
C THR A 57 17.64 12.18 -17.11
N ALA A 58 18.16 10.95 -17.09
CA ALA A 58 19.37 10.59 -16.36
C ALA A 58 20.19 9.62 -17.22
N GLU A 59 21.37 10.06 -17.65
CA GLU A 59 22.22 9.33 -18.59
C GLU A 59 23.65 9.24 -18.05
N LYS A 60 24.36 8.14 -18.36
CA LYS A 60 25.77 8.00 -18.00
C LYS A 60 26.64 8.54 -19.15
N VAL A 61 27.40 9.59 -18.87
CA VAL A 61 28.30 10.29 -19.81
C VAL A 61 29.66 10.45 -19.13
N ASP A 62 30.74 10.03 -19.80
CA ASP A 62 32.12 10.11 -19.28
C ASP A 62 32.28 9.56 -17.86
N GLU A 63 31.73 8.36 -17.60
CA GLU A 63 31.72 7.71 -16.29
C GLU A 63 30.99 8.46 -15.16
N LYS A 64 30.25 9.52 -15.49
CA LYS A 64 29.41 10.28 -14.55
C LYS A 64 27.95 10.23 -14.97
N TRP A 65 27.05 10.39 -14.02
CA TRP A 65 25.63 10.61 -14.30
C TRP A 65 25.40 12.07 -14.63
N SER A 66 24.75 12.31 -15.77
CA SER A 66 24.22 13.60 -16.19
C SER A 66 22.70 13.57 -16.03
N VAL A 67 22.17 14.44 -15.17
CA VAL A 67 20.75 14.49 -14.83
C VAL A 67 20.16 15.81 -15.30
N CYS A 68 19.27 15.76 -16.28
CA CYS A 68 18.57 16.94 -16.77
C CYS A 68 17.31 17.17 -15.92
N VAL A 69 17.13 18.39 -15.45
CA VAL A 69 15.94 18.79 -14.70
C VAL A 69 15.24 19.96 -15.36
N LYS A 70 13.93 20.05 -15.12
CA LYS A 70 13.08 21.15 -15.53
C LYS A 70 12.27 21.67 -14.34
N LYS A 71 12.26 22.98 -14.15
CA LYS A 71 11.42 23.68 -13.16
C LYS A 71 10.04 24.03 -13.72
N SER A 72 9.11 24.41 -12.86
CA SER A 72 7.76 24.81 -13.27
C SER A 72 7.75 26.06 -14.17
N ASP A 73 8.71 26.97 -14.00
CA ASP A 73 8.90 28.15 -14.86
C ASP A 73 9.48 27.82 -16.26
N GLY A 74 9.80 26.54 -16.51
CA GLY A 74 10.39 26.07 -17.76
C GLY A 74 11.92 26.08 -17.80
N THR A 75 12.58 26.64 -16.80
CA THR A 75 14.05 26.64 -16.69
C THR A 75 14.59 25.23 -16.66
N LYS A 76 15.61 24.97 -17.49
CA LYS A 76 16.32 23.69 -17.52
C LYS A 76 17.72 23.83 -16.96
N SER A 77 18.16 22.82 -16.22
CA SER A 77 19.54 22.72 -15.74
C SER A 77 20.02 21.27 -15.75
N THR A 78 21.33 21.08 -15.68
CA THR A 78 21.95 19.75 -15.68
C THR A 78 22.84 19.61 -14.46
N PHE A 79 22.65 18.54 -13.71
CA PHE A 79 23.52 18.15 -12.61
C PHE A 79 24.42 17.00 -13.03
N ARG A 80 25.65 16.98 -12.52
CA ARG A 80 26.59 15.86 -12.72
C ARG A 80 26.96 15.24 -11.38
N SER A 81 26.96 13.91 -11.32
CA SER A 81 27.32 13.16 -10.11
C SER A 81 28.06 11.87 -10.46
N LEU A 82 28.90 11.38 -9.54
CA LEU A 82 29.54 10.06 -9.67
C LEU A 82 28.55 8.92 -9.40
N LYS A 83 27.55 9.16 -8.54
CA LYS A 83 26.58 8.16 -8.11
C LYS A 83 25.16 8.72 -8.23
N LEU A 84 24.23 7.86 -8.61
CA LEU A 84 22.81 8.17 -8.72
C LEU A 84 22.02 7.17 -7.88
N VAL A 85 21.15 7.69 -7.01
CA VAL A 85 20.16 6.90 -6.27
C VAL A 85 18.79 7.29 -6.78
N VAL A 86 18.01 6.33 -7.24
CA VAL A 86 16.66 6.56 -7.77
C VAL A 86 15.63 6.17 -6.70
N ALA A 87 14.86 7.16 -6.24
CA ALA A 87 13.88 7.00 -5.17
C ALA A 87 12.49 7.52 -5.57
N THR A 88 12.06 7.26 -6.81
CA THR A 88 10.79 7.76 -7.38
C THR A 88 9.54 7.01 -6.91
N GLY A 89 9.72 5.88 -6.22
CA GLY A 89 8.63 4.96 -5.88
C GLY A 89 8.04 4.25 -7.10
N HIS A 90 7.07 3.36 -6.85
CA HIS A 90 6.41 2.53 -7.88
C HIS A 90 4.90 2.79 -8.05
N THR A 91 4.27 3.52 -7.12
CA THR A 91 2.80 3.61 -7.00
C THR A 91 2.21 4.93 -7.51
N SER A 92 3.00 5.76 -8.20
CA SER A 92 2.60 7.12 -8.60
C SER A 92 1.86 7.21 -9.93
N ILE A 93 2.10 6.27 -10.85
CA ILE A 93 1.51 6.21 -12.19
C ILE A 93 0.31 5.25 -12.14
N PRO A 94 -0.92 5.71 -12.45
CA PRO A 94 -2.09 4.84 -12.44
C PRO A 94 -2.00 3.81 -13.57
N ASN A 95 -2.38 2.58 -13.26
CA ASN A 95 -2.54 1.51 -14.26
C ASN A 95 -4.03 1.29 -14.49
N MET A 96 -4.58 1.94 -15.50
CA MET A 96 -6.00 1.84 -15.86
C MET A 96 -6.17 0.85 -17.01
N PRO A 97 -7.08 -0.15 -16.88
CA PRO A 97 -7.43 -1.00 -18.00
C PRO A 97 -8.20 -0.19 -19.05
N ILE A 98 -8.13 -0.65 -20.30
CA ILE A 98 -9.02 -0.14 -21.35
C ILE A 98 -10.42 -0.71 -21.06
N LEU A 99 -11.38 0.18 -20.82
CA LEU A 99 -12.78 -0.19 -20.63
C LEU A 99 -13.53 -0.02 -21.95
N PRO A 100 -14.05 -1.11 -22.57
CA PRO A 100 -14.89 -1.00 -23.75
C PRO A 100 -16.09 -0.10 -23.46
N ASN A 101 -16.43 0.77 -24.42
CA ASN A 101 -17.57 1.68 -24.35
C ASN A 101 -17.56 2.65 -23.14
N GLU A 102 -16.38 2.94 -22.56
CA GLU A 102 -16.25 3.90 -21.45
C GLU A 102 -16.89 5.26 -21.75
N LYS A 103 -16.80 5.73 -23.00
CA LYS A 103 -17.39 7.00 -23.44
C LYS A 103 -18.92 7.01 -23.44
N GLU A 104 -19.55 5.84 -23.51
CA GLU A 104 -21.01 5.67 -23.46
C GLU A 104 -21.51 5.54 -22.01
N PHE A 105 -20.60 5.34 -21.06
CA PHE A 105 -20.93 5.25 -19.64
C PHE A 105 -21.19 6.64 -19.07
N ASN A 106 -22.43 6.89 -18.66
CA ASN A 106 -22.85 8.18 -18.10
C ASN A 106 -22.41 8.40 -16.64
N GLY A 107 -21.71 7.44 -16.04
CA GLY A 107 -21.17 7.55 -14.69
C GLY A 107 -19.71 8.02 -14.67
N GLN A 108 -19.19 8.28 -13.47
CA GLN A 108 -17.79 8.67 -13.31
C GLN A 108 -16.89 7.44 -13.25
N VAL A 109 -15.75 7.51 -13.96
CA VAL A 109 -14.69 6.50 -13.95
C VAL A 109 -13.40 7.19 -13.52
N PHE A 110 -12.73 6.66 -12.49
CA PHE A 110 -11.46 7.20 -12.00
C PHE A 110 -10.63 6.11 -11.31
N HIS A 111 -9.31 6.34 -11.20
CA HIS A 111 -8.38 5.44 -10.53
C HIS A 111 -8.39 5.67 -9.01
N HIS A 112 -8.09 4.65 -8.21
CA HIS A 112 -8.08 4.77 -6.73
C HIS A 112 -7.17 5.90 -6.19
N LYS A 113 -6.17 6.32 -6.97
CA LYS A 113 -5.32 7.49 -6.70
C LYS A 113 -6.15 8.76 -6.41
N ASP A 114 -7.27 8.92 -7.09
CA ASP A 114 -8.14 10.10 -6.99
C ASP A 114 -9.28 9.90 -5.98
N PHE A 115 -9.38 8.70 -5.38
CA PHE A 115 -10.47 8.35 -4.44
C PHE A 115 -10.50 9.22 -3.19
N GLY A 116 -9.35 9.70 -2.71
CA GLY A 116 -9.32 10.64 -1.57
C GLY A 116 -10.05 11.95 -1.86
N GLN A 117 -10.06 12.42 -3.11
CA GLN A 117 -10.83 13.58 -3.52
C GLN A 117 -12.27 13.20 -3.85
N ALA A 118 -12.47 12.13 -4.64
CA ALA A 118 -13.79 11.65 -5.04
C ALA A 118 -14.66 11.22 -3.85
N SER A 119 -14.06 10.70 -2.77
CA SER A 119 -14.78 10.32 -1.55
C SER A 119 -15.44 11.49 -0.83
N ARG A 120 -14.99 12.74 -1.08
CA ARG A 120 -15.59 13.95 -0.52
C ARG A 120 -16.74 14.51 -1.35
N SER A 121 -16.89 14.07 -2.60
CA SER A 121 -17.96 14.50 -3.52
C SER A 121 -18.88 13.34 -3.88
N VAL A 122 -18.38 12.39 -4.67
CA VAL A 122 -19.14 11.28 -5.29
C VAL A 122 -19.82 10.40 -4.24
N LEU A 123 -19.13 10.09 -3.14
CA LEU A 123 -19.72 9.27 -2.07
C LEU A 123 -20.80 10.03 -1.28
N MET A 124 -20.80 11.36 -1.31
CA MET A 124 -21.78 12.20 -0.61
C MET A 124 -22.97 12.58 -1.50
N GLU A 125 -22.86 12.42 -2.82
CA GLU A 125 -23.95 12.69 -3.75
C GLU A 125 -25.13 11.73 -3.55
N ALA A 126 -26.33 12.29 -3.34
CA ALA A 126 -27.55 11.51 -3.15
C ALA A 126 -27.94 10.68 -4.40
N GLY A 127 -27.54 11.13 -5.59
CA GLY A 127 -27.79 10.44 -6.86
C GLY A 127 -26.90 9.21 -7.09
N CYS A 128 -25.71 9.16 -6.47
CA CYS A 128 -24.82 7.99 -6.58
C CYS A 128 -25.32 6.90 -5.62
N LYS A 129 -25.96 5.85 -6.15
CA LYS A 129 -26.46 4.73 -5.35
C LYS A 129 -25.60 3.47 -5.45
N LEU A 130 -24.96 3.28 -6.59
CA LEU A 130 -24.20 2.07 -6.92
C LEU A 130 -22.77 2.44 -7.35
N ILE A 131 -21.80 1.76 -6.76
CA ILE A 131 -20.38 1.92 -7.06
C ILE A 131 -19.81 0.58 -7.49
N THR A 132 -19.06 0.56 -8.58
CA THR A 132 -18.34 -0.64 -9.01
C THR A 132 -16.86 -0.45 -8.74
N VAL A 133 -16.27 -1.33 -7.93
CA VAL A 133 -14.85 -1.33 -7.61
C VAL A 133 -14.19 -2.48 -8.37
N LEU A 134 -13.23 -2.14 -9.23
CA LEU A 134 -12.43 -3.12 -9.97
C LEU A 134 -11.10 -3.38 -9.27
N GLY A 135 -10.82 -4.65 -8.95
CA GLY A 135 -9.56 -5.10 -8.37
C GLY A 135 -9.70 -5.66 -6.95
N GLY A 136 -8.81 -6.59 -6.57
CA GLY A 136 -8.80 -7.27 -5.27
C GLY A 136 -7.72 -6.78 -4.29
N GLY A 137 -7.03 -5.69 -4.59
CA GLY A 137 -5.94 -5.16 -3.75
C GLY A 137 -6.43 -4.45 -2.48
N LYS A 138 -5.49 -4.09 -1.61
CA LYS A 138 -5.76 -3.36 -0.35
C LYS A 138 -6.56 -2.07 -0.57
N SER A 139 -6.16 -1.27 -1.58
CA SER A 139 -6.86 -0.03 -1.94
C SER A 139 -8.31 -0.27 -2.38
N ALA A 140 -8.59 -1.38 -3.07
CA ALA A 140 -9.95 -1.73 -3.47
C ALA A 140 -10.80 -2.08 -2.25
N ALA A 141 -10.26 -2.83 -1.29
CA ALA A 141 -10.94 -3.12 -0.03
C ALA A 141 -11.27 -1.83 0.77
N ASP A 142 -10.35 -0.87 0.83
CA ASP A 142 -10.60 0.44 1.46
C ASP A 142 -11.72 1.21 0.74
N MET A 143 -11.73 1.20 -0.60
CA MET A 143 -12.78 1.84 -1.39
C MET A 143 -14.15 1.20 -1.16
N VAL A 144 -14.22 -0.14 -1.14
CA VAL A 144 -15.45 -0.89 -0.85
C VAL A 144 -15.94 -0.56 0.56
N TYR A 145 -15.06 -0.64 1.56
CA TYR A 145 -15.39 -0.34 2.94
C TYR A 145 -15.95 1.09 3.10
N GLN A 146 -15.25 2.09 2.57
CA GLN A 146 -15.69 3.48 2.64
C GLN A 146 -17.02 3.70 1.90
N SER A 147 -17.21 3.08 0.74
CA SER A 147 -18.45 3.20 -0.03
C SER A 147 -19.65 2.61 0.72
N VAL A 148 -19.51 1.39 1.25
CA VAL A 148 -20.56 0.72 2.05
C VAL A 148 -20.85 1.51 3.33
N LYS A 149 -19.83 2.03 4.01
CA LYS A 149 -19.98 2.86 5.22
C LYS A 149 -20.78 4.14 4.96
N ASN A 150 -20.71 4.68 3.74
CA ASN A 150 -21.52 5.82 3.29
C ASN A 150 -22.89 5.40 2.71
N GLY A 151 -23.35 4.17 2.97
CA GLY A 151 -24.66 3.68 2.57
C GLY A 151 -24.82 3.38 1.08
N LYS A 152 -23.71 3.23 0.33
CA LYS A 152 -23.74 2.91 -1.09
C LYS A 152 -23.79 1.40 -1.33
N SER A 153 -24.51 0.98 -2.36
CA SER A 153 -24.39 -0.38 -2.87
C SER A 153 -23.08 -0.53 -3.65
N VAL A 154 -22.38 -1.64 -3.46
CA VAL A 154 -21.07 -1.86 -4.07
C VAL A 154 -21.03 -3.18 -4.83
N ASN A 155 -20.66 -3.11 -6.11
CA ASN A 155 -20.24 -4.27 -6.89
C ASN A 155 -18.71 -4.38 -6.79
N TRP A 156 -18.22 -5.44 -6.16
CA TRP A 156 -16.78 -5.69 -6.07
C TRP A 156 -16.35 -6.72 -7.11
N VAL A 157 -15.71 -6.25 -8.18
CA VAL A 157 -15.30 -7.07 -9.31
C VAL A 157 -13.83 -7.47 -9.14
N ILE A 158 -13.60 -8.76 -8.94
CA ILE A 158 -12.27 -9.35 -8.75
C ILE A 158 -12.05 -10.36 -9.87
N ARG A 159 -10.89 -10.29 -10.51
CA ARG A 159 -10.51 -11.22 -11.59
C ARG A 159 -10.41 -12.65 -11.07
N LYS A 160 -10.80 -13.63 -11.90
CA LYS A 160 -10.72 -15.05 -11.56
C LYS A 160 -9.28 -15.57 -11.40
N SER A 161 -8.31 -15.00 -12.13
CA SER A 161 -6.92 -15.48 -12.15
C SER A 161 -5.89 -14.39 -11.85
N GLY A 162 -4.74 -14.81 -11.31
CA GLY A 162 -3.59 -13.99 -10.91
C GLY A 162 -3.54 -13.70 -9.41
N GLU A 163 -3.11 -12.51 -9.00
CA GLU A 163 -2.88 -12.12 -7.58
C GLU A 163 -4.12 -12.17 -6.67
N GLY A 164 -5.31 -12.42 -7.24
CA GLY A 164 -6.54 -12.60 -6.47
C GLY A 164 -6.89 -11.42 -5.55
N PRO A 165 -7.79 -11.63 -4.59
CA PRO A 165 -7.97 -10.75 -3.45
C PRO A 165 -6.76 -10.84 -2.52
N ALA A 166 -6.27 -9.70 -2.02
CA ALA A 166 -5.27 -9.70 -0.98
C ALA A 166 -5.84 -10.39 0.29
N LEU A 167 -5.03 -11.23 0.94
CA LEU A 167 -5.37 -11.72 2.27
C LEU A 167 -5.60 -10.53 3.21
N LEU A 168 -6.85 -10.36 3.62
CA LEU A 168 -7.27 -9.30 4.54
C LEU A 168 -7.00 -9.78 5.96
N PHE A 169 -5.81 -9.45 6.45
CA PHE A 169 -5.43 -9.77 7.82
C PHE A 169 -6.28 -8.97 8.81
N PRO A 170 -6.73 -9.59 9.91
CA PRO A 170 -7.38 -8.88 10.99
C PRO A 170 -6.42 -7.87 11.61
N ALA A 171 -6.93 -6.77 12.17
CA ALA A 171 -6.11 -5.77 12.83
C ALA A 171 -5.46 -6.25 14.15
N PRO A 172 -6.16 -6.99 15.04
CA PRO A 172 -5.56 -7.55 16.25
C PRO A 172 -4.29 -8.36 15.96
N GLY A 173 -3.30 -8.22 16.83
CA GLY A 173 -2.10 -9.05 16.81
C GLY A 173 -2.32 -10.40 17.47
N HIS A 174 -1.32 -11.28 17.36
CA HIS A 174 -1.32 -12.60 18.00
C HIS A 174 -0.21 -12.70 19.02
N GLY A 175 -0.50 -13.32 20.17
CA GLY A 175 0.45 -13.53 21.24
C GLY A 175 0.93 -12.21 21.83
N ARG A 176 2.24 -11.93 21.69
CA ARG A 176 2.88 -10.75 22.29
C ARG A 176 2.80 -9.46 21.46
N TYR A 177 2.28 -9.53 20.23
CA TYR A 177 2.24 -8.39 19.31
C TYR A 177 0.90 -7.65 19.45
N LYS A 178 0.93 -6.32 19.41
CA LYS A 178 -0.24 -5.46 19.56
C LYS A 178 -1.15 -5.48 18.34
N ASN A 179 -0.55 -5.59 17.14
CA ASN A 179 -1.27 -5.71 15.88
C ASN A 179 -0.63 -6.70 14.91
N SER A 180 -1.40 -7.09 13.89
CA SER A 180 -0.96 -8.02 12.85
C SER A 180 0.23 -7.50 12.04
N ILE A 181 0.33 -6.19 11.84
CA ILE A 181 1.46 -5.56 11.13
C ILE A 181 2.75 -5.73 11.94
N GLU A 182 2.72 -5.49 13.25
CA GLU A 182 3.85 -5.70 14.16
C GLU A 182 4.32 -7.16 14.14
N SER A 183 3.38 -8.11 14.21
CA SER A 183 3.66 -9.54 14.08
C SER A 183 4.37 -9.85 12.75
N SER A 184 3.90 -9.26 11.64
CA SER A 184 4.41 -9.51 10.29
C SER A 184 5.78 -8.87 10.01
N ALA A 185 6.10 -7.73 10.63
CA ALA A 185 7.29 -6.94 10.33
C ALA A 185 8.51 -7.31 11.20
N THR A 186 8.54 -8.52 11.76
CA THR A 186 9.68 -9.00 12.55
C THR A 186 10.78 -9.62 11.68
N ARG A 187 12.04 -9.59 12.15
CA ARG A 187 13.15 -10.27 11.47
C ARG A 187 12.90 -11.77 11.28
N TYR A 188 12.23 -12.40 12.25
CA TYR A 188 11.83 -13.80 12.14
C TYR A 188 10.86 -14.03 10.99
N LYS A 189 9.85 -13.17 10.83
CA LYS A 189 8.92 -13.26 9.68
C LYS A 189 9.60 -12.97 8.35
N ALA A 190 10.59 -12.08 8.33
CA ALA A 190 11.40 -11.81 7.15
C ALA A 190 12.16 -13.05 6.63
N CYS A 191 12.50 -14.02 7.50
CA CYS A 191 13.12 -15.29 7.08
C CYS A 191 12.22 -16.16 6.20
N PHE A 192 10.90 -15.93 6.19
CA PHE A 192 9.97 -16.64 5.30
C PHE A 192 9.73 -15.90 3.98
N SER A 193 10.33 -14.73 3.78
CA SER A 193 10.25 -14.00 2.51
C SER A 193 11.16 -14.65 1.46
N PRO A 194 10.74 -14.78 0.19
CA PRO A 194 11.59 -15.28 -0.90
C PRO A 194 12.63 -14.24 -1.37
N SER A 195 12.97 -13.26 -0.53
CA SER A 195 13.86 -12.15 -0.89
C SER A 195 15.32 -12.59 -1.00
N SER A 196 15.95 -12.27 -2.14
CA SER A 196 17.39 -12.47 -2.39
C SER A 196 18.29 -11.60 -1.52
N PHE A 197 17.74 -10.60 -0.83
CA PHE A 197 18.50 -9.66 0.02
C PHE A 197 18.65 -10.12 1.48
N MET A 198 18.09 -11.28 1.84
CA MET A 198 18.16 -11.82 3.20
C MET A 198 19.33 -12.81 3.36
N PRO A 199 20.09 -12.78 4.48
CA PRO A 199 21.22 -13.68 4.68
C PRO A 199 20.79 -15.16 4.77
N TRP A 200 21.42 -16.04 3.98
CA TRP A 200 21.55 -17.52 3.97
C TRP A 200 20.45 -18.48 4.51
N LEU A 201 19.65 -18.13 5.53
CA LEU A 201 18.51 -18.94 6.02
C LEU A 201 17.26 -19.02 5.10
N PRO A 202 16.87 -18.00 4.32
CA PRO A 202 15.65 -18.02 3.51
C PRO A 202 15.71 -18.94 2.28
N SER A 203 16.85 -19.54 1.97
CA SER A 203 16.99 -20.48 0.86
C SER A 203 16.23 -21.79 1.13
N LEU A 204 16.28 -22.33 2.35
CA LEU A 204 15.71 -23.65 2.65
C LEU A 204 14.17 -23.72 2.47
N PRO A 205 13.36 -22.74 2.94
CA PRO A 205 11.91 -22.77 2.77
C PRO A 205 11.44 -22.63 1.32
N HIS A 206 12.28 -22.10 0.42
CA HIS A 206 11.87 -21.78 -0.95
C HIS A 206 12.62 -22.56 -2.03
N GLN A 207 13.72 -23.25 -1.68
CA GLN A 207 14.53 -24.03 -2.64
C GLN A 207 14.40 -25.54 -2.49
N THR A 208 13.72 -26.02 -1.43
CA THR A 208 13.47 -27.45 -1.21
C THR A 208 11.99 -27.76 -1.35
N SER A 209 11.64 -28.96 -1.82
CA SER A 209 10.23 -29.41 -1.89
C SER A 209 9.56 -29.37 -0.52
N TYR A 210 10.23 -29.87 0.52
CA TYR A 210 9.75 -29.82 1.91
C TYR A 210 9.53 -28.39 2.42
N GLY A 211 10.44 -27.47 2.10
CA GLY A 211 10.31 -26.06 2.44
C GLY A 211 9.10 -25.42 1.75
N VAL A 212 8.94 -25.67 0.45
CA VAL A 212 7.83 -25.15 -0.34
C VAL A 212 6.50 -25.69 0.18
N ASP A 213 6.42 -26.97 0.50
CA ASP A 213 5.21 -27.58 1.06
C ASP A 213 4.89 -27.04 2.46
N TYR A 214 5.92 -26.82 3.30
CA TYR A 214 5.77 -26.12 4.57
C TYR A 214 5.22 -24.70 4.38
N MET A 215 5.75 -23.95 3.42
CA MET A 215 5.31 -22.58 3.13
C MET A 215 3.86 -22.55 2.61
N LYS A 216 3.47 -23.47 1.73
CA LYS A 216 2.09 -23.62 1.27
C LYS A 216 1.14 -23.88 2.43
N LYS A 217 1.46 -24.86 3.27
CA LYS A 217 0.66 -25.17 4.47
C LYS A 217 0.53 -23.97 5.40
N ARG A 218 1.60 -23.19 5.61
CA ARG A 218 1.53 -21.96 6.40
C ARG A 218 0.58 -20.93 5.81
N VAL A 219 0.58 -20.75 4.49
CA VAL A 219 -0.32 -19.82 3.81
C VAL A 219 -1.77 -20.30 3.92
N GLU A 220 -2.02 -21.60 3.74
CA GLU A 220 -3.34 -22.22 3.91
C GLU A 220 -3.86 -22.06 5.35
N ASP A 221 -3.03 -22.32 6.35
CA ASP A 221 -3.40 -22.16 7.78
C ASP A 221 -3.76 -20.70 8.09
N VAL A 222 -2.99 -19.75 7.54
CA VAL A 222 -3.24 -18.32 7.71
C VAL A 222 -4.52 -17.88 7.00
N ASP A 223 -4.76 -18.34 5.77
CA ASP A 223 -5.98 -18.06 5.01
C ASP A 223 -7.21 -18.59 5.76
N LYS A 224 -7.16 -19.85 6.22
CA LYS A 224 -8.20 -20.45 7.05
C LYS A 224 -8.48 -19.62 8.30
N HIS A 225 -7.45 -19.23 9.03
CA HIS A 225 -7.61 -18.40 10.22
C HIS A 225 -8.25 -17.03 9.92
N CYS A 226 -7.85 -16.37 8.82
CA CYS A 226 -8.46 -15.10 8.42
C CYS A 226 -9.94 -15.29 8.07
N ARG A 227 -10.31 -16.37 7.38
CA ARG A 227 -11.70 -16.69 7.03
C ARG A 227 -12.58 -16.93 8.25
N GLU A 228 -12.07 -17.70 9.22
CA GLU A 228 -12.77 -17.96 10.49
C GLU A 228 -13.09 -16.66 11.24
N ILE A 229 -12.16 -15.70 11.25
CA ILE A 229 -12.38 -14.38 11.86
C ILE A 229 -13.38 -13.54 11.07
N VAL A 230 -13.31 -13.57 9.74
CA VAL A 230 -14.23 -12.80 8.90
C VAL A 230 -15.66 -13.32 9.04
N GLY A 231 -15.82 -14.64 9.14
CA GLY A 231 -17.10 -15.31 9.35
C GLY A 231 -18.06 -15.09 8.18
N TYR A 232 -17.65 -15.42 6.95
CA TYR A 232 -18.41 -15.14 5.73
C TYR A 232 -19.86 -15.69 5.76
N GLU A 233 -20.10 -16.80 6.47
CA GLU A 233 -21.42 -17.41 6.61
C GLU A 233 -22.08 -17.18 7.97
N THR A 234 -21.30 -16.84 9.00
CA THR A 234 -21.74 -16.87 10.41
C THR A 234 -22.02 -15.48 11.00
N ARG A 235 -21.75 -14.41 10.26
CA ARG A 235 -21.88 -13.04 10.74
C ARG A 235 -23.33 -12.55 10.68
N GLU A 236 -23.94 -12.36 11.86
CA GLU A 236 -25.37 -12.05 12.00
C GLU A 236 -25.82 -10.79 11.24
N ASP A 237 -25.01 -9.71 11.26
CA ASP A 237 -25.34 -8.44 10.59
C ASP A 237 -24.94 -8.38 9.11
N ALA A 238 -24.43 -9.48 8.54
CA ALA A 238 -23.94 -9.48 7.17
C ALA A 238 -25.09 -9.55 6.14
N LEU A 239 -24.95 -8.81 5.04
CA LEU A 239 -25.85 -8.94 3.90
C LEU A 239 -25.74 -10.36 3.31
N PRO A 240 -26.82 -10.92 2.72
CA PRO A 240 -26.78 -12.27 2.11
C PRO A 240 -25.71 -12.45 1.03
N SER A 241 -25.28 -11.36 0.39
CA SER A 241 -24.21 -11.36 -0.62
C SER A 241 -22.80 -11.41 -0.04
N PHE A 242 -22.62 -11.19 1.27
CA PHE A 242 -21.31 -11.19 1.94
C PHE A 242 -20.62 -12.55 1.84
N LYS A 243 -21.38 -13.66 1.91
CA LYS A 243 -20.85 -15.01 1.72
C LYS A 243 -20.17 -15.23 0.36
N ASN A 244 -20.56 -14.47 -0.66
CA ASN A 244 -19.97 -14.57 -2.00
C ASN A 244 -18.56 -13.97 -2.06
N LEU A 245 -18.10 -13.30 -0.99
CA LEU A 245 -16.71 -12.88 -0.84
C LEU A 245 -15.80 -14.03 -0.39
N ASP A 246 -16.33 -15.23 -0.13
CA ASP A 246 -15.53 -16.43 0.04
C ASP A 246 -15.08 -17.00 -1.32
N PHE A 247 -13.82 -16.72 -1.67
CA PHE A 247 -13.20 -17.13 -2.94
C PHE A 247 -12.92 -18.64 -3.10
N THR A 248 -13.21 -19.49 -2.10
CA THR A 248 -13.12 -20.96 -2.26
C THR A 248 -14.37 -21.54 -2.91
N THR A 249 -15.45 -20.76 -2.96
CA THR A 249 -16.74 -21.18 -3.50
C THR A 249 -16.95 -20.80 -4.97
N SER A 250 -15.94 -20.20 -5.62
CA SER A 250 -15.99 -19.63 -6.98
C SER A 250 -15.02 -20.24 -7.99
#